data_AF-A0A2T4H230-F1
#
_entry.id   AF-A0A2T4H230-F1
#
_cell.length_a   1.000
_cell.length_b   1.000
_cell.length_c   1.000
_cell.angle_alpha   90.00
_cell.angle_beta   90.00
_cell.angle_gamma   90.00
#
_symmetry.space_group_name_H-M   'P 1'
#
loop_
_entity.id
_entity.type
_entity.pdbx_description
1 polymer ?
#
loop_
_entity_poly.entity_id
_entity_poly.type
_entity_poly.pdbx_seq_one_letter_code
_entity_poly.pdbx_strand_id
1 'polypeptide(L)' 'MPISKKDRRNKEHKRADAAGTRAPVKANGLPVKAPKPTSICQNCRKEIVNTNKLQLEVHAETHDAKLWPKEKCWPNDFQ' A
#
# COMPACT_ATOMS: atom_id res chain seq x y z
N MET A 1 -2.58 -15.25 -40.87
CA MET A 1 -3.65 -14.25 -40.62
C MET A 1 -3.01 -12.95 -40.12
N PRO A 2 -3.41 -11.78 -40.61
CA PRO A 2 -2.90 -10.51 -40.10
C PRO A 2 -3.21 -10.37 -38.61
N ILE A 3 -2.29 -9.73 -37.88
CA ILE A 3 -2.46 -9.54 -36.44
C ILE A 3 -3.70 -8.69 -36.18
N SER A 4 -4.56 -9.14 -35.26
CA SER A 4 -5.74 -8.38 -34.88
C SER A 4 -5.34 -7.02 -34.30
N LYS A 5 -6.19 -6.01 -34.50
CA LYS A 5 -6.06 -4.70 -33.84
C LYS A 5 -5.95 -4.83 -32.31
N LYS A 6 -6.59 -5.86 -31.73
CA LYS A 6 -6.50 -6.17 -30.28
C LYS A 6 -5.10 -6.61 -29.89
N ASP A 7 -4.50 -7.52 -30.65
CA ASP A 7 -3.16 -8.04 -30.37
C ASP A 7 -2.07 -6.99 -30.55
N ARG A 8 -2.21 -6.11 -31.56
CA ARG A 8 -1.30 -4.96 -31.73
C ARG A 8 -1.29 -4.07 -30.48
N ARG A 9 -2.47 -3.68 -30.00
CA ARG A 9 -2.64 -2.85 -28.80
C ARG A 9 -2.10 -3.54 -27.55
N ASN A 10 -2.31 -4.84 -27.40
CA ASN A 10 -1.81 -5.59 -26.26
C ASN A 10 -0.28 -5.65 -26.23
N LYS A 11 0.36 -5.77 -27.41
CA LYS A 11 1.83 -5.67 -27.54
C LYS A 11 2.34 -4.27 -27.19
N GLU A 12 1.64 -3.22 -27.61
CA GLU A 12 1.97 -1.83 -27.24
C GLU A 12 1.85 -1.59 -25.73
N HIS A 13 0.77 -2.06 -25.10
CA HIS A 13 0.61 -2.00 -23.65
C HIS A 13 1.75 -2.74 -22.94
N LYS A 14 2.04 -3.99 -23.31
CA LYS A 14 3.15 -4.77 -22.73
C LYS A 14 4.50 -4.06 -22.88
N ARG A 15 4.75 -3.39 -24.02
CA ARG A 15 5.97 -2.60 -24.24
C ARG A 15 6.01 -1.36 -23.34
N ALA A 16 4.89 -0.67 -23.17
CA ALA A 16 4.79 0.50 -22.29
C ALA A 16 4.87 0.12 -20.79
N ASP A 17 4.29 -1.02 -20.41
CA ASP A 17 4.40 -1.60 -19.07
C ASP A 17 5.86 -2.02 -18.78
N ALA A 18 6.55 -2.65 -19.75
CA ALA A 18 7.96 -3.02 -19.63
C ALA A 18 8.90 -1.80 -19.58
N ALA A 19 8.55 -0.71 -20.26
CA ALA A 19 9.26 0.56 -20.20
C ALA A 19 8.93 1.38 -18.93
N GLY A 20 7.97 0.93 -18.10
CA GLY A 20 7.53 1.65 -16.91
C GLY A 20 6.79 2.97 -17.18
N THR A 21 6.39 3.24 -18.43
CA THR A 21 5.78 4.51 -18.85
C THR A 21 4.26 4.52 -18.76
N ARG A 22 3.63 3.36 -18.52
CA ARG A 22 2.19 3.25 -18.38
C ARG A 22 1.77 3.44 -16.92
N ALA A 23 0.96 4.47 -16.66
CA ALA A 23 0.36 4.68 -15.35
C ALA A 23 -0.56 3.50 -14.98
N PRO A 24 -0.48 2.99 -13.74
CA PRO A 24 -1.35 1.91 -13.29
C PRO A 24 -2.80 2.41 -13.28
N VAL A 25 -3.67 1.67 -13.98
CA VAL A 25 -5.12 1.93 -14.03
C VAL A 25 -5.87 0.71 -13.55
N LYS A 26 -7.01 0.92 -12.88
CA LYS A 26 -7.95 -0.14 -12.54
C LYS A 26 -8.56 -0.73 -13.83
N ALA A 27 -9.22 -1.88 -13.73
CA ALA A 27 -9.94 -2.49 -14.85
C ALA A 27 -10.94 -1.53 -15.54
N ASN A 28 -11.51 -0.59 -14.77
CA ASN A 28 -12.47 0.42 -15.26
C ASN A 28 -11.78 1.68 -15.86
N GLY A 29 -10.47 1.68 -16.03
CA GLY A 29 -9.71 2.78 -16.65
C GLY A 29 -9.35 3.95 -15.72
N LEU A 30 -9.79 3.94 -14.46
CA LEU A 30 -9.43 4.97 -13.49
C LEU A 30 -7.99 4.78 -12.98
N PRO A 31 -7.21 5.86 -12.78
CA PRO A 31 -5.88 5.78 -12.18
C PRO A 31 -5.88 5.09 -10.81
N VAL A 32 -4.87 4.24 -10.57
CA VAL A 32 -4.63 3.65 -9.25
C VAL A 32 -3.98 4.70 -8.36
N LYS A 33 -4.63 5.02 -7.23
CA LYS A 33 -4.04 5.89 -6.21
C LYS A 33 -2.90 5.15 -5.52
N ALA A 34 -1.78 5.84 -5.29
CA ALA A 34 -0.64 5.29 -4.57
C ALA A 34 -1.07 4.72 -3.21
N PRO A 35 -0.49 3.57 -2.78
CA PRO A 35 -0.78 3.01 -1.47
C PRO A 35 -0.43 4.03 -0.38
N LYS A 36 -1.29 4.10 0.64
CA LYS A 36 -1.01 4.97 1.79
C LYS A 36 0.18 4.39 2.56
N PRO A 37 1.05 5.23 3.13
CA PRO A 37 2.13 4.73 3.97
C PRO A 37 1.52 4.00 5.18
N THR A 38 2.09 2.85 5.50
CA THR A 38 1.68 1.96 6.59
C THR A 38 2.88 1.69 7.48
N SER A 39 2.62 1.57 8.77
CA SER A 39 3.57 1.07 9.75
C SER A 39 3.20 -0.36 10.15
N ILE A 40 4.18 -1.12 10.62
CA ILE A 40 3.97 -2.49 11.15
C ILE A 40 4.06 -2.49 12.69
N CYS A 41 3.03 -3.02 13.35
CA CYS A 41 3.02 -3.14 14.82
C CYS A 41 4.05 -4.18 15.24
N GLN A 42 4.98 -3.82 16.12
CA GLN A 42 6.05 -4.75 16.55
C GLN A 42 5.55 -5.90 17.44
N ASN A 43 4.35 -5.77 18.04
CA ASN A 43 3.74 -6.84 18.85
C ASN A 43 3.04 -7.88 17.95
N CYS A 44 2.00 -7.46 17.22
CA CYS A 44 1.12 -8.38 16.48
C CYS A 44 1.34 -8.38 14.96
N ARG A 45 2.33 -7.63 14.45
CA ARG A 45 2.69 -7.52 13.02
C ARG A 45 1.57 -7.04 12.10
N LYS A 46 0.55 -6.38 12.65
CA LYS A 46 -0.53 -5.79 11.86
C LYS A 46 -0.02 -4.53 11.15
N GLU A 47 -0.28 -4.45 9.85
CA GLU A 47 -0.04 -3.24 9.06
C GLU A 47 -1.20 -2.25 9.26
N ILE A 48 -0.88 -1.03 9.66
CA ILE A 48 -1.84 0.04 9.88
C ILE A 48 -1.36 1.30 9.18
N VAL A 49 -2.30 2.04 8.61
CA VAL A 49 -2.01 3.32 7.94
C VAL A 49 -1.45 4.31 8.94
N ASN A 50 -0.23 4.81 8.68
CA ASN A 50 0.48 5.66 9.63
C ASN A 50 0.21 7.16 9.47
N THR A 51 -0.53 7.54 8.43
CA THR A 51 -0.96 8.94 8.23
C THR A 51 -1.90 9.44 9.32
N ASN A 52 -2.54 8.53 10.08
CA ASN A 52 -3.41 8.88 11.19
C ASN A 52 -2.88 8.25 12.50
N LYS A 53 -2.11 9.04 13.25
CA LYS A 53 -1.51 8.59 14.52
C LYS A 53 -2.54 8.09 15.53
N LEU A 54 -3.75 8.66 15.56
CA LEU A 54 -4.81 8.20 16.47
C LEU A 54 -5.17 6.73 16.26
N GLN A 55 -5.13 6.23 15.01
CA GLN A 55 -5.39 4.81 14.73
C GLN A 55 -4.30 3.90 15.30
N LEU A 56 -3.05 4.36 15.32
CA LEU A 56 -1.93 3.64 15.90
C LEU A 56 -2.01 3.62 17.43
N GLU A 57 -2.51 4.70 18.05
CA GLU A 57 -2.75 4.78 19.50
C GLU A 57 -3.89 3.85 19.93
N VAL A 58 -5.05 3.94 19.27
CA VAL A 58 -6.19 3.04 19.54
C VAL A 58 -5.80 1.57 19.32
N HIS A 59 -4.95 1.27 18.34
CA HIS A 59 -4.42 -0.07 18.19
C HIS A 59 -3.49 -0.46 19.34
N ALA A 60 -2.63 0.45 19.80
CA ALA A 60 -1.76 0.18 20.94
C ALA A 60 -2.56 -0.10 22.23
N GLU A 61 -3.71 0.55 22.41
CA GLU A 61 -4.64 0.30 23.53
C GLU A 61 -5.25 -1.11 23.52
N THR A 62 -5.25 -1.81 22.38
CA THR A 62 -5.68 -3.22 22.33
C THR A 62 -4.65 -4.19 22.91
N HIS A 63 -3.42 -3.72 23.15
CA HIS A 63 -2.37 -4.49 23.83
C HIS A 63 -2.34 -4.11 25.30
N ASP A 64 -1.73 -4.97 26.14
CA ASP A 64 -1.54 -4.65 27.55
C ASP A 64 -0.65 -3.40 27.69
N ALA A 65 -1.26 -2.28 28.06
CA ALA A 65 -0.60 -0.98 28.12
C ALA A 65 0.55 -0.92 29.15
N LYS A 66 0.56 -1.82 30.13
CA LYS A 66 1.60 -1.88 31.18
C LYS A 66 2.84 -2.60 30.67
N LEU A 67 2.68 -3.65 29.88
CA LEU A 67 3.79 -4.42 29.31
C LEU A 67 4.26 -3.87 27.95
N TRP A 68 3.34 -3.25 27.21
CA TRP A 68 3.53 -2.87 25.81
C TRP A 68 2.93 -1.49 25.49
N PRO A 69 3.65 -0.39 25.78
CA PRO A 69 3.20 0.95 25.46
C PRO A 69 3.22 1.21 23.93
N LYS A 70 2.52 2.27 23.50
CA LYS A 70 2.42 2.68 22.09
C LYS A 70 3.76 2.92 21.38
N GLU A 71 4.74 3.43 22.11
CA GLU A 71 6.12 3.66 21.64
C GLU A 71 6.80 2.33 21.26
N LYS A 72 6.47 1.25 21.98
CA LYS A 72 7.01 -0.08 21.70
C LYS A 72 6.29 -0.76 20.53
N CYS A 73 5.01 -0.45 20.32
CA CYS A 73 4.28 -0.86 19.10
C CYS A 73 4.82 -0.19 17.84
N TRP A 74 5.15 1.10 17.94
CA TRP A 74 5.54 1.93 16.79
C TRP A 74 6.76 2.81 17.08
N PRO A 75 7.98 2.23 17.12
CA PRO A 75 9.19 2.96 17.49
C PRO A 75 9.54 4.13 16.57
N ASN A 76 9.08 4.08 15.31
CA ASN A 76 9.36 5.10 14.30
C ASN A 76 8.27 6.18 14.20
N ASP A 77 7.06 5.93 14.72
CA ASP A 77 5.91 6.85 14.58
C ASP A 77 5.63 7.63 15.88
N PHE A 78 6.01 7.06 17.02
CA PHE A 78 5.99 7.67 18.36
C PHE A 78 7.41 7.63 18.94
N GLN A 79 8.16 8.70 18.69
CA GLN A 79 9.37 9.07 19.44
C GLN A 79 9.02 10.09 20.52
#